data_AF-A0A942ZGC0-F1
#
_entry.id   AF-A0A942ZGC0-F1
#
_cell.length_a   1.000
_cell.length_b   1.000
_cell.length_c   1.000
_cell.angle_alpha   90.00
_cell.angle_beta   90.00
_cell.angle_gamma   90.00
#
_symmetry.space_group_name_H-M   'P 1'
#
loop_
_entity.id
_entity.type
_entity.pdbx_description
1 polymer ?
#
loop_
_entity_poly.entity_id
_entity_poly.type
_entity_poly.pdbx_seq_one_letter_code
_entity_poly.pdbx_strand_id
1 'polypeptide(L)'
;MPNPQKDISGRPVAETAAPEQQDTQAVVDVYLELPRSYKKEYAAVFKTLPPALRRYLHERESEIERGFSKINNELNAKRWIDDIFGSRAERLCRHGIRKPQEWIEAMAQIDDALDSNPCEALRYLTEVYGVKDLFPVSVCQPSGLEGVTTRLSQLENSLQELCGLIKDSRLQSHKIEEAQKAKEAAFSPRGKISRKDLSELSTREVLELKMSEYD
;
A
#
# COMPACT_ATOMS: atom_id res chain seq x y z
N MET A 1 13.36 -7.67 -71.59
CA MET A 1 14.76 -8.00 -71.97
C MET A 1 15.51 -8.40 -70.71
N PRO A 2 16.49 -9.31 -70.75
CA PRO A 2 16.55 -10.58 -71.46
C PRO A 2 16.85 -11.74 -70.48
N ASN A 3 16.43 -12.95 -70.87
CA ASN A 3 17.04 -14.20 -70.43
C ASN A 3 18.50 -14.24 -70.92
N PRO A 4 19.40 -15.01 -70.29
CA PRO A 4 19.98 -16.06 -71.13
C PRO A 4 20.12 -17.41 -70.41
N GLN A 5 19.54 -18.39 -71.11
CA GLN A 5 19.90 -19.79 -71.10
C GLN A 5 21.42 -20.00 -71.19
N LYS A 6 21.89 -21.03 -70.49
CA LYS A 6 22.89 -21.94 -71.03
C LYS A 6 22.37 -23.37 -70.88
N ASP A 7 21.70 -23.83 -71.94
CA ASP A 7 21.63 -25.23 -72.30
C ASP A 7 23.03 -25.71 -72.67
N ILE A 8 23.52 -26.79 -72.06
CA ILE A 8 24.13 -27.89 -72.84
C ILE A 8 24.04 -29.21 -72.08
N SER A 9 23.14 -30.05 -72.59
CA SER A 9 23.11 -31.52 -72.66
C SER A 9 24.19 -32.34 -71.94
N GLY A 10 23.74 -33.34 -71.19
CA GLY A 10 24.54 -34.49 -70.80
C GLY A 10 23.78 -35.51 -69.99
N ARG A 11 22.78 -36.19 -70.58
CA ARG A 11 22.28 -37.46 -70.05
C ARG A 11 23.11 -38.57 -70.68
N PRO A 12 23.60 -39.52 -69.87
CA PRO A 12 23.20 -40.89 -70.15
C PRO A 12 22.60 -41.56 -68.92
N VAL A 13 21.70 -42.47 -69.22
CA VAL A 13 20.98 -43.36 -68.31
C VAL A 13 21.99 -44.28 -67.63
N ALA A 14 21.96 -44.33 -66.30
CA ALA A 14 22.51 -45.44 -65.53
C ALA A 14 21.59 -45.69 -64.34
N GLU A 15 20.75 -46.70 -64.55
CA GLU A 15 20.05 -47.49 -63.55
C GLU A 15 21.06 -48.02 -62.52
N THR A 16 20.92 -47.62 -61.25
CA THR A 16 21.51 -48.37 -60.13
C THR A 16 20.59 -48.21 -58.93
N ALA A 17 19.99 -49.35 -58.59
CA ALA A 17 19.17 -49.58 -57.43
C ALA A 17 19.92 -49.24 -56.12
N ALA A 18 19.16 -48.64 -55.19
CA ALA A 18 19.06 -48.89 -53.74
C ALA A 18 20.33 -49.29 -52.94
N PRO A 19 20.46 -48.84 -51.68
CA PRO A 19 19.49 -49.25 -50.68
C PRO A 19 18.88 -48.09 -49.89
N GLU A 20 17.55 -48.11 -49.84
CA GLU A 20 16.78 -47.64 -48.69
C GLU A 20 17.35 -48.28 -47.43
N GLN A 21 17.70 -47.46 -46.45
CA GLN A 21 18.06 -47.92 -45.12
C GLN A 21 16.79 -48.44 -44.44
N GLN A 22 16.52 -49.72 -44.65
CA GLN A 22 15.71 -50.54 -43.78
C GLN A 22 16.51 -50.79 -42.50
N ASP A 23 16.21 -50.01 -41.46
CA ASP A 23 16.60 -50.35 -40.10
C ASP A 23 15.58 -51.37 -39.55
N THR A 24 15.76 -52.62 -39.95
CA THR A 24 15.13 -53.79 -39.31
C THR A 24 15.81 -54.04 -37.95
N GLN A 25 15.45 -53.25 -36.96
CA GLN A 25 15.48 -53.72 -35.58
C GLN A 25 14.07 -54.20 -35.24
N ALA A 26 13.95 -55.48 -34.89
CA ALA A 26 12.77 -56.04 -34.23
C ALA A 26 12.67 -55.42 -32.83
N VAL A 27 12.28 -54.14 -32.79
CA VAL A 27 11.92 -53.43 -31.56
C VAL A 27 10.59 -54.03 -31.13
N VAL A 28 10.62 -54.79 -30.03
CA VAL A 28 9.41 -55.19 -29.31
C VAL A 28 8.63 -53.91 -29.06
N ASP A 29 7.54 -53.73 -29.80
CA ASP A 29 6.81 -52.48 -29.80
C ASP A 29 5.99 -52.40 -28.51
N VAL A 30 6.57 -51.76 -27.49
CA VAL A 30 6.00 -51.55 -26.16
C VAL A 30 4.61 -50.89 -26.23
N TYR A 31 4.28 -50.23 -27.34
CA TYR A 31 3.03 -49.48 -27.57
C TYR A 31 2.01 -50.24 -28.43
N LEU A 32 2.02 -51.58 -28.40
CA LEU A 32 1.05 -52.41 -29.12
C LEU A 32 -0.34 -52.40 -28.48
N GLU A 33 -0.40 -52.16 -27.17
CA GLU A 33 -1.66 -52.12 -26.42
C GLU A 33 -2.41 -50.80 -26.63
N LEU A 34 -3.74 -50.88 -26.57
CA LEU A 34 -4.60 -49.73 -26.74
C LEU A 34 -4.49 -48.80 -25.50
N PRO A 35 -4.36 -47.47 -25.69
CA PRO A 35 -4.36 -46.51 -24.58
C PRO A 35 -5.70 -46.54 -23.80
N ARG A 36 -5.69 -46.28 -22.49
CA ARG A 36 -6.83 -46.54 -21.56
C ARG A 36 -8.10 -45.78 -21.89
N SER A 37 -7.97 -44.58 -22.45
CA SER A 37 -9.08 -43.68 -22.80
C SER A 37 -9.85 -44.10 -24.05
N TYR A 38 -9.31 -45.04 -24.85
CA TYR A 38 -9.94 -45.48 -26.08
C TYR A 38 -10.88 -46.66 -25.87
N LYS A 39 -11.96 -46.71 -26.65
CA LYS A 39 -12.89 -47.83 -26.63
C LYS A 39 -12.22 -49.09 -27.21
N LYS A 40 -12.47 -50.23 -26.57
CA LYS A 40 -11.87 -51.54 -26.92
C LYS A 40 -12.17 -51.98 -28.35
N GLU A 41 -13.28 -51.52 -28.93
CA GLU A 41 -13.67 -51.80 -30.33
C GLU A 41 -12.63 -51.34 -31.36
N TYR A 42 -11.83 -50.32 -31.01
CA TYR A 42 -10.76 -49.82 -31.87
C TYR A 42 -9.43 -50.54 -31.67
N ALA A 43 -9.32 -51.54 -30.80
CA ALA A 43 -8.06 -52.22 -30.52
C ALA A 43 -7.45 -52.90 -31.77
N ALA A 44 -8.30 -53.46 -32.63
CA ALA A 44 -7.85 -54.08 -33.89
C ALA A 44 -7.33 -53.03 -34.89
N VAL A 45 -8.04 -51.91 -35.05
CA VAL A 45 -7.63 -50.79 -35.89
C VAL A 45 -6.38 -50.11 -35.32
N PHE A 46 -6.25 -50.04 -34.00
CA PHE A 46 -5.08 -49.47 -33.34
C PHE A 46 -3.82 -50.24 -33.68
N LYS A 47 -3.87 -51.58 -33.66
CA LYS A 47 -2.71 -52.43 -34.00
C LYS A 47 -2.24 -52.27 -35.45
N THR A 48 -3.10 -51.82 -36.36
CA THR A 48 -2.70 -51.57 -37.76
C THR A 48 -2.04 -50.20 -37.94
N LEU A 49 -2.04 -49.32 -36.92
CA LEU A 49 -1.35 -48.03 -37.02
C LEU A 49 0.18 -48.20 -37.04
N PRO A 50 0.88 -47.32 -37.80
CA PRO A 50 2.33 -47.19 -37.74
C PRO A 50 2.84 -47.02 -36.30
N PRO A 51 3.98 -47.61 -35.94
CA PRO A 51 4.56 -47.52 -34.58
C PRO A 51 4.73 -46.08 -34.09
N ALA A 52 5.11 -45.14 -34.97
CA ALA A 52 5.25 -43.72 -34.63
C ALA A 52 3.94 -43.08 -34.16
N LEU A 53 2.81 -43.41 -34.79
CA LEU A 53 1.50 -42.90 -34.40
C LEU A 53 1.01 -43.55 -33.10
N ARG A 54 1.28 -44.84 -32.90
CA ARG A 54 0.95 -45.51 -31.63
C ARG A 54 1.71 -44.89 -30.46
N ARG A 55 3.01 -44.61 -30.62
CA ARG A 55 3.83 -43.87 -29.63
C ARG A 55 3.25 -42.49 -29.32
N TYR A 56 2.96 -41.70 -30.36
CA TYR A 56 2.39 -40.36 -30.19
C TYR A 56 1.06 -40.37 -29.42
N LEU A 57 0.17 -41.32 -29.72
CA LEU A 57 -1.11 -41.43 -29.02
C LEU A 57 -0.95 -41.80 -27.54
N HIS A 58 0.00 -42.68 -27.22
CA HIS A 58 0.38 -43.01 -25.85
C HIS A 58 1.04 -41.84 -25.12
N GLU A 59 1.95 -41.13 -25.78
CA GLU A 59 2.60 -39.95 -25.21
C GLU A 59 1.58 -38.86 -24.89
N ARG A 60 0.68 -38.56 -25.84
CA ARG A 60 -0.43 -37.63 -25.64
C ARG A 60 -1.37 -38.08 -24.51
N GLU A 61 -1.69 -39.36 -24.40
CA GLU A 61 -2.49 -39.87 -23.27
C GLU A 61 -1.75 -39.67 -21.94
N SER A 62 -0.45 -39.98 -21.88
CA SER A 62 0.35 -39.80 -20.67
C SER A 62 0.45 -38.33 -20.25
N GLU A 63 0.49 -37.39 -21.19
CA GLU A 63 0.44 -35.96 -20.93
C GLU A 63 -0.90 -35.54 -20.34
N ILE A 64 -2.00 -36.07 -20.88
CA ILE A 64 -3.35 -35.83 -20.37
C ILE A 64 -3.49 -36.40 -18.94
N GLU A 65 -3.02 -37.62 -18.69
CA GLU A 65 -3.06 -38.25 -17.37
C GLU A 65 -2.19 -37.49 -16.36
N ARG A 66 -1.04 -36.99 -16.80
CA ARG A 66 -0.20 -36.09 -15.99
C ARG A 66 -0.92 -34.78 -15.67
N GLY A 67 -1.63 -34.21 -16.65
CA GLY A 67 -2.46 -33.02 -16.46
C GLY A 67 -3.58 -33.23 -15.46
N PHE A 68 -4.35 -34.32 -15.60
CA PHE A 68 -5.39 -34.70 -14.64
C PHE A 68 -4.81 -35.00 -13.25
N SER A 69 -3.67 -35.69 -13.17
CA SER A 69 -3.00 -35.96 -11.91
C SER A 69 -2.59 -34.67 -11.21
N LYS A 70 -2.05 -33.69 -11.95
CA LYS A 70 -1.70 -32.37 -11.41
C LYS A 70 -2.93 -31.66 -10.87
N ILE A 71 -4.01 -31.56 -11.64
CA ILE A 71 -5.26 -30.91 -11.22
C ILE A 71 -5.88 -31.63 -10.03
N ASN A 72 -5.92 -32.96 -10.04
CA ASN A 72 -6.44 -33.76 -8.93
C ASN A 72 -5.61 -33.58 -7.66
N ASN A 73 -4.28 -33.50 -7.77
CA ASN A 73 -3.41 -33.20 -6.64
C ASN A 73 -3.65 -31.79 -6.10
N GLU A 74 -3.79 -30.78 -6.97
CA GLU A 74 -4.13 -29.40 -6.59
C GLU A 74 -5.51 -29.31 -5.91
N LEU A 75 -6.49 -30.05 -6.41
CA LEU A 75 -7.83 -30.14 -5.82
C LEU A 75 -7.79 -30.79 -4.43
N ASN A 76 -7.09 -31.93 -4.31
CA ASN A 76 -6.91 -32.61 -3.04
C ASN A 76 -6.15 -31.75 -2.03
N ALA A 77 -5.17 -30.96 -2.48
CA ALA A 77 -4.45 -30.01 -1.65
C ALA A 77 -5.34 -28.87 -1.12
N LYS A 78 -6.51 -28.62 -1.73
CA LYS A 78 -7.48 -27.60 -1.29
C LYS A 78 -8.67 -28.17 -0.51
N ARG A 79 -8.84 -29.50 -0.46
CA ARG A 79 -9.97 -30.15 0.24
C ARG A 79 -10.09 -29.81 1.72
N TRP A 80 -8.97 -29.48 2.38
CA TRP A 80 -9.00 -29.08 3.78
C TRP A 80 -9.90 -27.86 4.05
N ILE A 81 -10.09 -26.98 3.06
CA ILE A 81 -10.98 -25.82 3.20
C ILE A 81 -12.42 -26.28 3.40
N ASP A 82 -12.84 -27.27 2.62
CA ASP A 82 -14.18 -27.86 2.72
C ASP A 82 -14.34 -28.64 4.03
N ASP A 83 -13.30 -29.32 4.50
CA ASP A 83 -13.32 -30.03 5.78
C ASP A 83 -13.48 -29.06 6.97
N ILE A 84 -12.69 -27.97 6.99
CA ILE A 84 -12.78 -26.94 8.04
C ILE A 84 -14.12 -26.23 7.98
N PHE A 85 -14.57 -25.85 6.78
CA PHE A 85 -15.86 -25.20 6.61
C PHE A 85 -16.99 -26.13 7.04
N GLY A 86 -16.97 -27.40 6.63
CA GLY A 86 -17.95 -28.42 6.97
C GLY A 86 -18.15 -28.58 8.48
N SER A 87 -17.07 -28.55 9.26
CA SER A 87 -17.14 -28.63 10.74
C SER A 87 -17.90 -27.46 11.39
N ARG A 88 -18.00 -26.33 10.70
CA ARG A 88 -18.62 -25.09 11.20
C ARG A 88 -19.85 -24.67 10.37
N ALA A 89 -20.18 -25.42 9.33
CA ALA A 89 -21.15 -25.06 8.32
C ALA A 89 -22.53 -24.81 8.93
N GLU A 90 -22.97 -25.62 9.89
CA GLU A 90 -24.26 -25.40 10.55
C GLU A 90 -24.35 -24.06 11.28
N ARG A 91 -23.29 -23.66 11.98
CA ARG A 91 -23.24 -22.38 12.68
C ARG A 91 -23.15 -21.22 11.69
N LEU A 92 -22.29 -21.35 10.67
CA LEU A 92 -22.09 -20.32 9.64
C LEU A 92 -23.36 -20.10 8.80
N CYS A 93 -24.11 -21.17 8.49
CA CYS A 93 -25.39 -21.10 7.81
C CYS A 93 -26.43 -20.28 8.60
N ARG A 94 -26.42 -20.34 9.95
CA ARG A 94 -27.29 -19.49 10.78
C ARG A 94 -26.95 -18.01 10.65
N HIS A 95 -25.70 -17.68 10.36
CA HIS A 95 -25.22 -16.33 10.09
C HIS A 95 -25.30 -15.96 8.59
N GLY A 96 -25.94 -16.79 7.75
CA GLY A 96 -26.14 -16.53 6.33
C GLY A 96 -24.98 -16.93 5.42
N ILE A 97 -23.88 -17.44 5.97
CA ILE A 97 -22.70 -17.85 5.20
C ILE A 97 -22.91 -19.30 4.71
N ARG A 98 -23.02 -19.48 3.40
CA ARG A 98 -23.34 -20.79 2.79
C ARG A 98 -22.16 -21.41 2.06
N LYS A 99 -21.17 -20.59 1.68
CA LYS A 99 -19.98 -21.04 0.94
C LYS A 99 -18.70 -20.82 1.76
N PRO A 100 -17.68 -21.68 1.58
CA PRO A 100 -16.37 -21.47 2.20
C PRO A 100 -15.71 -20.14 1.79
N GLN A 101 -15.92 -19.69 0.55
CA GLN A 101 -15.40 -18.42 0.05
C GLN A 101 -15.93 -17.22 0.84
N GLU A 102 -17.24 -17.18 1.09
CA GLU A 102 -17.89 -16.12 1.88
C GLU A 102 -17.37 -16.10 3.32
N TRP A 103 -17.10 -17.29 3.88
CA TRP A 103 -16.52 -17.39 5.21
C TRP A 103 -15.10 -16.83 5.27
N ILE A 104 -14.25 -17.17 4.30
CA ILE A 104 -12.87 -16.66 4.23
C ILE A 104 -12.86 -15.15 4.00
N GLU A 105 -13.73 -14.64 3.13
CA GLU A 105 -13.89 -13.21 2.89
C GLU A 105 -14.33 -12.47 4.15
N ALA A 106 -15.31 -13.01 4.89
CA ALA A 106 -15.72 -12.44 6.16
C ALA A 106 -14.58 -12.43 7.20
N MET A 107 -13.70 -13.45 7.21
CA MET A 107 -12.53 -13.46 8.08
C MET A 107 -11.50 -12.39 7.68
N ALA A 108 -11.25 -12.21 6.38
CA ALA A 108 -10.39 -11.13 5.89
C ALA A 108 -10.94 -9.75 6.26
N GLN A 109 -12.26 -9.53 6.11
CA GLN A 109 -12.90 -8.26 6.49
C GLN A 109 -12.80 -7.98 7.99
N ILE A 110 -12.87 -9.01 8.83
CA ILE A 110 -12.67 -8.85 10.28
C ILE A 110 -11.23 -8.47 10.60
N ASP A 111 -10.26 -9.07 9.90
CA ASP A 111 -8.83 -8.73 10.04
C ASP A 111 -8.57 -7.28 9.61
N ASP A 112 -9.06 -6.87 8.44
CA ASP A 112 -8.97 -5.49 7.94
C ASP A 112 -9.64 -4.47 8.89
N ALA A 113 -10.78 -4.85 9.49
CA ALA A 113 -11.48 -4.00 10.45
C ALA A 113 -10.72 -3.89 11.78
N LEU A 114 -10.04 -4.95 12.23
CA LEU A 114 -9.19 -4.93 13.41
C LEU A 114 -7.94 -4.07 13.19
N ASP A 115 -7.34 -4.12 12.01
CA ASP A 115 -6.19 -3.27 11.65
C ASP A 115 -6.58 -1.80 11.51
N SER A 116 -7.74 -1.50 10.91
CA SER A 116 -8.18 -0.13 10.68
C SER A 116 -8.73 0.54 11.94
N ASN A 117 -9.65 -0.12 12.65
CA ASN A 117 -10.36 0.43 13.83
C ASN A 117 -10.67 -0.70 14.84
N PRO A 118 -9.69 -1.11 15.65
CA PRO A 118 -9.83 -2.29 16.52
C PRO A 118 -10.98 -2.16 17.51
N CYS A 119 -11.25 -0.96 18.03
CA CYS A 119 -12.29 -0.77 19.03
C CYS A 119 -13.72 -0.94 18.49
N GLU A 120 -13.99 -0.46 17.29
CA GLU A 120 -15.29 -0.65 16.65
C GLU A 120 -15.50 -2.11 16.24
N ALA A 121 -14.46 -2.76 15.71
CA ALA A 121 -14.49 -4.18 15.38
C ALA A 121 -14.79 -5.04 16.63
N LEU A 122 -14.12 -4.75 17.76
CA LEU A 122 -14.37 -5.41 19.03
C LEU A 122 -15.78 -5.11 19.58
N ARG A 123 -16.28 -3.88 19.45
CA ARG A 123 -17.66 -3.52 19.85
C ARG A 123 -18.70 -4.30 19.05
N TYR A 124 -18.48 -4.45 17.74
CA TYR A 124 -19.36 -5.25 16.88
C TYR A 124 -19.31 -6.74 17.27
N LEU A 125 -18.12 -7.26 17.57
CA LEU A 125 -17.95 -8.65 18.00
C LEU A 125 -18.62 -8.92 19.35
N THR A 126 -18.44 -8.04 20.35
CA THR A 126 -19.11 -8.21 21.66
C THR A 126 -20.63 -8.15 21.55
N GLU A 127 -21.15 -7.36 20.60
CA GLU A 127 -22.58 -7.30 20.30
C GLU A 127 -23.11 -8.61 19.70
N VAL A 128 -22.43 -9.17 18.70
CA VAL A 128 -22.84 -10.42 18.04
C VAL A 128 -22.76 -11.62 18.97
N TYR A 129 -21.77 -11.66 19.87
CA TYR A 129 -21.59 -12.78 20.81
C TYR A 129 -22.35 -12.61 22.14
N GLY A 130 -23.10 -11.51 22.32
CA GLY A 130 -23.87 -11.25 23.54
C GLY A 130 -23.00 -11.01 24.78
N VAL A 131 -21.76 -10.56 24.58
CA VAL A 131 -20.75 -10.35 25.64
C VAL A 131 -20.69 -8.89 26.09
N LYS A 132 -21.73 -8.10 25.77
CA LYS A 132 -21.82 -6.65 26.05
C LYS A 132 -21.54 -6.30 27.52
N ASP A 133 -21.85 -7.22 28.43
CA ASP A 133 -21.75 -6.99 29.89
C ASP A 133 -20.40 -7.41 30.51
N LEU A 134 -19.57 -8.19 29.81
CA LEU A 134 -18.26 -8.62 30.35
C LEU A 134 -17.17 -7.57 30.13
N PHE A 135 -17.37 -6.66 29.19
CA PHE A 135 -16.45 -5.56 28.89
C PHE A 135 -17.16 -4.24 29.15
N PRO A 136 -17.01 -3.63 30.35
CA PRO A 136 -17.38 -2.24 30.50
C PRO A 136 -16.64 -1.45 29.41
N VAL A 137 -17.37 -0.59 28.71
CA VAL A 137 -16.98 0.25 27.55
C VAL A 137 -15.64 1.03 27.71
N SER A 138 -15.00 0.94 28.88
CA SER A 138 -13.72 1.53 29.24
C SER A 138 -12.47 0.86 28.65
N VAL A 139 -12.57 -0.16 27.79
CA VAL A 139 -11.36 -0.77 27.17
C VAL A 139 -10.81 0.08 26.02
N CYS A 140 -11.61 0.99 25.46
CA CYS A 140 -11.14 1.93 24.43
C CYS A 140 -11.23 3.41 24.83
N GLN A 141 -11.61 3.71 26.08
CA GLN A 141 -11.22 4.99 26.66
C GLN A 141 -9.83 4.79 27.26
N PRO A 142 -8.81 5.48 26.76
CA PRO A 142 -7.58 5.59 27.50
C PRO A 142 -7.91 6.38 28.77
N SER A 143 -8.26 5.68 29.86
CA SER A 143 -8.56 6.30 31.16
C SER A 143 -7.36 7.11 31.68
N GLY A 144 -6.16 6.87 31.14
CA GLY A 144 -4.98 7.69 31.34
C GLY A 144 -4.97 9.01 30.54
N LEU A 145 -5.64 9.08 29.39
CA LEU A 145 -5.70 10.29 28.55
C LEU A 145 -6.68 11.33 29.10
N GLU A 146 -7.78 10.97 29.75
CA GLU A 146 -8.66 11.97 30.38
C GLU A 146 -7.94 12.77 31.48
N GLY A 147 -7.10 12.10 32.28
CA GLY A 147 -6.24 12.77 33.24
C GLY A 147 -5.19 13.66 32.57
N VAL A 148 -4.64 13.22 31.43
CA VAL A 148 -3.65 13.98 30.66
C VAL A 148 -4.28 15.17 29.93
N THR A 149 -5.48 15.04 29.35
CA THR A 149 -6.21 16.14 28.69
C THR A 149 -6.65 17.18 29.71
N THR A 150 -7.08 16.76 30.89
CA THR A 150 -7.41 17.66 32.00
C THR A 150 -6.16 18.42 32.49
N ARG A 151 -5.01 17.75 32.58
CA ARG A 151 -3.74 18.41 32.92
C ARG A 151 -3.25 19.34 31.82
N LEU A 152 -3.43 18.97 30.56
CA LEU A 152 -3.11 19.81 29.40
C LEU A 152 -3.96 21.08 29.37
N SER A 153 -5.27 20.97 29.59
CA SER A 153 -6.16 22.13 29.63
C SER A 153 -5.88 23.04 30.83
N GLN A 154 -5.57 22.46 32.00
CA GLN A 154 -5.10 23.24 33.16
C GLN A 154 -3.78 23.97 32.86
N LEU A 155 -2.83 23.29 32.21
CA LEU A 155 -1.56 23.88 31.83
C LEU A 155 -1.76 25.03 30.82
N GLU A 156 -2.60 24.83 29.81
CA GLU A 156 -2.95 25.85 28.82
C GLU A 156 -3.55 27.11 29.47
N ASN A 157 -4.48 26.92 30.42
CA ASN A 157 -5.08 28.03 31.16
C ASN A 157 -4.03 28.78 32.00
N SER A 158 -3.14 28.07 32.71
CA SER A 158 -2.06 28.70 33.49
C SER A 158 -1.06 29.47 32.62
N LEU A 159 -0.77 28.98 31.42
CA LEU A 159 0.09 29.66 30.46
C LEU A 159 -0.59 30.92 29.90
N GLN A 160 -1.89 30.88 29.65
CA GLN A 160 -2.67 32.05 29.23
C GLN A 160 -2.70 33.12 30.33
N GLU A 161 -2.87 32.72 31.60
CA GLU A 161 -2.83 33.62 32.75
C GLU A 161 -1.46 34.29 32.90
N LEU A 162 -0.37 33.52 32.83
CA LEU A 162 0.99 34.07 32.86
C LEU A 162 1.26 35.02 31.69
N CYS A 163 0.77 34.70 30.48
CA CYS A 163 0.88 35.60 29.34
C CYS A 163 0.13 36.92 29.58
N GLY A 164 -1.04 36.88 30.23
CA GLY A 164 -1.78 38.07 30.65
C GLY A 164 -0.99 38.93 31.62
N LEU A 165 -0.48 38.32 32.70
CA LEU A 165 0.32 39.00 33.72
C LEU A 165 1.58 39.65 33.16
N ILE A 166 2.28 38.97 32.24
CA ILE A 166 3.48 39.52 31.58
C ILE A 166 3.11 40.74 30.72
N LYS A 167 1.98 40.70 29.99
CA LYS A 167 1.51 41.85 29.20
C LYS A 167 1.18 43.03 30.10
N ASP A 168 0.48 42.80 31.21
CA ASP A 168 0.09 43.85 32.14
C ASP A 168 1.31 44.48 32.84
N SER A 169 2.29 43.67 33.25
CA SER A 169 3.55 44.16 33.83
C SER A 169 4.32 45.05 32.85
N ARG A 170 4.37 44.69 31.57
CA ARG A 170 4.98 45.52 30.51
C ARG A 170 4.24 46.83 30.31
N LEU A 171 2.91 46.80 30.30
CA LEU A 171 2.08 48.01 30.20
C LEU A 171 2.28 48.94 31.39
N GLN A 172 2.35 48.40 32.61
CA GLN A 172 2.64 49.18 33.80
C GLN A 172 4.03 49.80 33.74
N SER A 173 5.04 49.03 33.31
CA SER A 173 6.41 49.53 33.15
C SER A 173 6.48 50.70 32.16
N HIS A 174 5.81 50.58 31.01
CA HIS A 174 5.74 51.67 30.02
C HIS A 174 5.01 52.90 30.56
N LYS A 175 3.91 52.73 31.28
CA LYS A 175 3.19 53.85 31.93
C LYS A 175 4.04 54.55 32.99
N ILE A 176 4.82 53.78 33.75
CA ILE A 176 5.75 54.31 34.76
C ILE A 176 6.87 55.09 34.07
N GLU A 177 7.46 54.55 33.01
CA GLU A 177 8.52 55.22 32.22
C GLU A 177 8.02 56.51 31.60
N GLU A 178 6.82 56.50 31.00
CA GLU A 178 6.19 57.69 30.43
C GLU A 178 5.89 58.75 31.51
N ALA A 179 5.40 58.33 32.68
CA ALA A 179 5.18 59.22 33.81
C ALA A 179 6.48 59.78 34.39
N GLN A 180 7.57 59.00 34.41
CA GLN A 180 8.90 59.47 34.82
C GLN A 180 9.43 60.50 33.82
N LYS A 181 9.38 60.21 32.52
CA LYS A 181 9.77 61.14 31.45
C LYS A 181 8.96 62.44 31.50
N ALA A 182 7.66 62.35 31.75
CA ALA A 182 6.80 63.52 31.92
C ALA A 182 7.17 64.33 33.18
N LYS A 183 7.49 63.67 34.30
CA LYS A 183 7.96 64.33 35.52
C LYS A 183 9.31 65.01 35.31
N GLU A 184 10.26 64.37 34.64
CA GLU A 184 11.56 64.95 34.30
C GLU A 184 11.43 66.15 33.36
N ALA A 185 10.55 66.07 32.36
CA ALA A 185 10.23 67.20 31.49
C ALA A 185 9.57 68.36 32.25
N ALA A 186 8.69 68.07 33.21
CA ALA A 186 8.03 69.08 34.05
C ALA A 186 8.96 69.70 35.11
N PHE A 187 9.98 68.97 35.56
CA PHE A 187 11.00 69.42 36.52
C PHE A 187 12.33 69.85 35.87
N SER A 188 12.36 70.01 34.54
CA SER A 188 13.51 70.61 33.86
C SER A 188 13.61 72.08 34.29
N PRO A 189 14.69 72.49 35.00
CA PRO A 189 14.80 73.83 35.55
C PRO A 189 15.06 74.82 34.41
N ARG A 190 14.00 75.33 33.79
CA ARG A 190 14.09 76.47 32.88
C ARG A 190 14.40 77.72 33.68
N GLY A 191 15.69 77.96 33.88
CA GLY A 191 16.19 79.13 34.57
C GLY A 191 17.71 79.33 34.51
N LYS A 192 18.43 78.76 33.53
CA LYS A 192 19.79 79.21 33.17
C LYS A 192 19.96 79.14 31.65
N ILE A 193 20.37 80.27 31.09
CA ILE A 193 20.62 80.49 29.66
C ILE A 193 21.64 79.46 29.18
N SER A 194 21.19 78.48 28.37
CA SER A 194 22.11 77.62 27.64
C SER A 194 22.53 78.34 26.37
N ARG A 195 23.84 78.59 26.25
CA ARG A 195 24.52 79.09 25.05
C ARG A 195 24.10 78.19 23.88
N LYS A 196 23.40 78.75 22.88
CA LYS A 196 23.03 77.96 21.68
C LYS A 196 24.30 77.45 21.02
N ASP A 197 24.36 76.14 20.80
CA ASP A 197 25.50 75.48 20.19
C ASP A 197 25.50 75.77 18.68
N LEU A 198 26.53 76.44 18.19
CA LEU A 198 26.62 76.96 16.81
C LEU A 198 26.83 75.84 15.76
N SER A 199 27.00 74.60 16.22
CA SER A 199 27.25 73.40 15.42
C SER A 199 25.98 72.78 14.81
N GLU A 200 24.81 73.05 15.39
CA GLU A 200 23.52 72.52 14.94
C GLU A 200 22.74 73.51 14.05
N LEU A 201 23.23 74.74 13.92
CA LEU A 201 22.60 75.78 13.11
C LEU A 201 23.00 75.67 11.65
N SER A 202 22.01 75.82 10.78
CA SER A 202 22.26 75.90 9.34
C SER A 202 23.06 77.16 9.01
N THR A 203 23.89 77.11 7.97
CA THR A 203 24.76 78.22 7.55
C THR A 203 23.97 79.52 7.34
N ARG A 204 22.71 79.42 6.92
CA ARG A 204 21.78 80.56 6.77
C ARG A 204 21.40 81.19 8.11
N GLU A 205 21.10 80.37 9.11
CA GLU A 205 20.70 80.84 10.45
C GLU A 205 21.87 81.50 11.18
N VAL A 206 23.09 80.99 10.97
CA VAL A 206 24.32 81.61 11.49
C VAL A 206 24.54 83.00 10.87
N LEU A 207 24.30 83.16 9.56
CA LEU A 207 24.42 84.44 8.87
C LEU A 207 23.34 85.44 9.31
N GLU A 208 22.10 85.01 9.48
CA GLU A 208 21.02 85.88 9.99
C GLU A 208 21.31 86.36 11.41
N LEU A 209 21.82 85.47 12.28
CA LEU A 209 22.23 85.85 13.63
C LEU A 209 23.37 86.88 13.63
N LYS A 210 24.34 86.72 12.73
CA LYS A 210 25.46 87.66 12.59
C LYS A 210 25.04 89.00 11.98
N MET A 211 24.13 89.00 11.00
CA MET A 211 23.61 90.23 10.38
C MET A 211 22.79 91.03 11.39
N SER A 212 22.00 90.37 12.24
CA SER A 212 21.24 91.02 13.32
C SER A 212 22.10 91.63 14.42
N GLU A 213 23.40 91.34 14.44
CA GLU A 213 24.36 91.90 15.39
C GLU A 213 24.96 93.24 14.88
N TYR A 214 24.69 93.63 13.62
CA TYR A 214 25.20 94.85 12.98
C TYR A 214 24.12 95.91 12.67
N ASP A 215 22.85 95.66 12.98
CA ASP A 215 21.76 96.66 12.97
C ASP A 215 21.61 97.32 14.36
#